data_AF-A0A1X7LW49-F1
#
_entry.id   AF-A0A1X7LW49-F1
#
_cell.length_a   1.000
_cell.length_b   1.000
_cell.length_c   1.000
_cell.angle_alpha   90.00
_cell.angle_beta   90.00
_cell.angle_gamma   90.00
#
_symmetry.space_group_name_H-M   'P 1'
#
loop_
_entity.id
_entity.type
_entity.pdbx_description
1 polymer ?
#
loop_
_entity_poly.entity_id
_entity_poly.type
_entity_poly.pdbx_seq_one_letter_code
_entity_poly.pdbx_strand_id
1 'polypeptide(L)' 'MERWWMRARYAVKSVIFPLICLQFIRTLLFPTGFDVLLLFAMFLLYLGILFEVF' A
#
# COMPACT_ATOMS: atom_id res chain seq x y z
N MET A 1 -4.77 18.55 17.83
CA MET A 1 -3.55 17.89 17.30
C MET A 1 -3.83 16.99 16.09
N GLU A 2 -5.02 17.00 15.49
CA GLU A 2 -5.42 16.03 14.45
C GLU A 2 -4.91 16.34 13.03
N ARG A 3 -4.58 17.60 12.74
CA ARG A 3 -4.10 18.02 11.41
C ARG A 3 -2.77 17.35 11.01
N TRP A 4 -1.89 17.09 11.97
CA TRP A 4 -0.62 16.41 11.72
C TRP A 4 -0.82 14.92 11.42
N TRP A 5 -1.77 14.28 12.09
CA TRP A 5 -2.11 12.87 11.87
C TRP A 5 -2.68 12.64 10.47
N MET A 6 -3.59 13.51 10.02
CA MET A 6 -4.12 13.42 8.66
C MET A 6 -3.05 13.68 7.60
N ARG A 7 -2.20 14.70 7.78
CA ARG A 7 -1.09 14.98 6.85
C ARG A 7 -0.09 13.83 6.76
N ALA A 8 0.23 13.21 7.90
CA ALA A 8 1.07 12.02 7.92
C ALA A 8 0.44 10.85 7.15
N ARG A 9 -0.88 10.60 7.31
CA ARG A 9 -1.59 9.57 6.51
C ARG A 9 -1.54 9.86 5.02
N TYR A 10 -1.71 11.12 4.59
CA TYR A 10 -1.64 11.48 3.17
C TYR A 10 -0.22 11.35 2.61
N ALA A 11 0.80 11.77 3.36
CA ALA A 11 2.19 11.62 2.96
C ALA A 11 2.59 10.14 2.87
N VAL A 12 2.19 9.33 3.86
CA VAL A 12 2.42 7.88 3.86
C VAL A 12 1.66 7.22 2.70
N LYS A 13 0.43 7.65 2.40
CA LYS A 13 -0.32 7.18 1.22
C LYS A 13 0.41 7.48 -0.09
N SER A 14 0.95 8.69 -0.22
CA SER A 14 1.71 9.11 -1.40
C SER A 14 3.02 8.32 -1.61
N VAL A 15 3.60 7.75 -0.55
CA VAL A 15 4.87 6.99 -0.63
C VAL A 15 4.62 5.48 -0.70
N ILE A 16 3.60 4.98 -0.02
CA ILE A 16 3.19 3.56 -0.07
C ILE A 16 2.71 3.18 -1.47
N PHE A 17 1.97 4.05 -2.16
CA PHE A 17 1.45 3.75 -3.49
C PHE A 17 2.56 3.43 -4.52
N PRO A 18 3.61 4.25 -4.71
CA PRO A 18 4.70 3.91 -5.64
C PRO A 18 5.52 2.71 -5.18
N LEU A 19 5.65 2.48 -3.86
CA LEU A 19 6.26 1.25 -3.32
C LEU A 19 5.48 0.00 -3.73
N ILE A 20 4.14 0.03 -3.62
CA ILE A 20 3.28 -1.06 -4.08
C ILE A 20 3.41 -1.25 -5.60
N CYS A 21 3.47 -0.18 -6.38
CA CYS A 21 3.66 -0.28 -7.84
C CYS A 21 5.02 -0.91 -8.20
N LEU A 22 6.11 -0.53 -7.53
CA LEU A 22 7.42 -1.13 -7.76
C LEU A 22 7.44 -2.61 -7.34
N GLN A 23 6.79 -2.94 -6.23
CA GLN A 23 6.69 -4.31 -5.74
C GLN A 23 5.82 -5.15 -6.67
N PHE A 24 4.76 -4.59 -7.26
CA PHE A 24 3.97 -5.21 -8.31
C PHE A 24 4.80 -5.52 -9.57
N ILE A 25 5.62 -4.56 -10.02
CA ILE A 25 6.54 -4.77 -11.15
C ILE A 25 7.55 -5.88 -10.85
N ARG A 26 8.09 -5.93 -9.62
CA ARG A 26 8.99 -7.01 -9.18
C ARG A 26 8.30 -8.36 -9.18
N THR A 27 7.06 -8.43 -8.73
CA THR A 27 6.22 -9.63 -8.77
C THR A 27 5.92 -10.05 -10.21
N LEU A 28 5.74 -9.10 -11.14
CA LEU A 28 5.50 -9.39 -12.56
C LEU A 28 6.75 -9.98 -13.25
N LEU A 29 7.94 -9.47 -12.91
CA LEU A 29 9.23 -9.91 -13.46
C LEU A 29 9.72 -11.23 -12.86
N PHE A 30 9.50 -11.46 -11.56
CA PHE A 30 9.85 -12.68 -10.85
C PHE A 30 8.68 -13.11 -9.95
N PRO A 31 7.66 -13.77 -10.52
CA PRO A 31 6.49 -14.16 -9.77
C PRO A 31 6.84 -15.31 -8.83
N THR A 32 6.96 -15.02 -7.54
CA THR A 32 6.75 -16.04 -6.51
C THR A 32 5.30 -15.97 -6.05
N GLY A 33 4.67 -17.12 -5.80
CA GLY A 33 3.29 -17.16 -5.31
C GLY A 33 3.11 -16.41 -3.99
N PHE A 34 4.17 -16.35 -3.18
CA PHE A 34 4.19 -15.60 -1.93
C PHE A 34 4.21 -14.08 -2.16
N ASP A 35 5.00 -13.58 -3.12
CA ASP A 35 5.08 -12.15 -3.43
C ASP A 35 3.74 -11.58 -3.93
N VAL A 36 2.98 -12.35 -4.74
CA VAL A 36 1.64 -11.94 -5.22
C VAL A 36 0.65 -11.83 -4.06
N LEU A 37 0.67 -12.82 -3.16
CA LEU A 37 -0.27 -12.92 -2.04
C LEU A 37 0.00 -11.86 -0.98
N LEU A 38 1.28 -11.58 -0.71
CA LEU A 38 1.72 -10.50 0.17
C LEU A 38 1.34 -9.13 -0.40
N LEU A 39 1.58 -8.89 -1.69
CA LEU A 39 1.23 -7.64 -2.36
C LEU A 39 -0.27 -7.39 -2.33
N PHE A 40 -1.07 -8.43 -2.60
CA PHE A 40 -2.53 -8.35 -2.55
C PHE A 40 -3.05 -8.02 -1.14
N ALA A 41 -2.49 -8.65 -0.10
CA ALA A 41 -2.84 -8.36 1.28
C ALA A 41 -2.48 -6.92 1.69
N MET A 42 -1.29 -6.44 1.34
CA MET A 42 -0.87 -5.06 1.62
C MET A 42 -1.71 -4.03 0.86
N PHE A 43 -2.12 -4.35 -0.36
CA PHE A 43 -3.00 -3.50 -1.16
C PHE A 43 -4.42 -3.41 -0.58
N LEU A 44 -4.98 -4.53 -0.13
CA LEU A 44 -6.28 -4.57 0.57
C LEU A 44 -6.27 -3.75 1.86
N LEU A 45 -5.19 -3.87 2.64
CA LEU A 45 -5.01 -3.12 3.89
C LEU A 45 -4.88 -1.62 3.60
N TYR A 46 -4.16 -1.25 2.54
CA TYR A 46 -4.08 0.12 2.05
C TYR A 46 -5.44 0.68 1.61
N LEU A 47 -6.24 -0.12 0.90
CA LEU A 47 -7.60 0.23 0.49
C LEU A 47 -8.55 0.41 1.68
N GLY A 48 -8.47 -0.47 2.69
CA GLY A 48 -9.25 -0.34 3.92
C GLY A 48 -8.95 0.97 4.66
N ILE A 49 -7.67 1.35 4.75
CA ILE A 49 -7.23 2.64 5.30
C ILE A 49 -7.60 3.81 4.37
N LEU A 50 -7.72 3.58 3.06
CA LEU A 50 -8.12 4.61 2.10
C LEU A 50 -9.58 4.99 2.24
N PHE A 51 -10.45 4.01 2.38
CA PHE A 51 -11.89 4.20 2.53
C PHE A 51 -12.34 4.53 3.96
N GLU A 52 -11.41 4.70 4.92
CA GLU A 52 -11.72 4.84 6.36
C GLU A 52 -12.67 3.75 6.85
N VAL A 53 -12.57 2.55 6.27
CA VAL A 53 -13.36 1.37 6.66
C VAL A 53 -12.84 0.79 7.99
N PHE A 54 -11.64 1.19 8.41
CA PHE A 54 -10.98 0.85 9.68
C PHE A 54 -10.45 2.09 10.39
#